data_AF-A0AAV8ULA9-F1
#
_entry.id   AF-A0AAV8ULA9-F1
#
_cell.length_a   1.000
_cell.length_b   1.000
_cell.length_c   1.000
_cell.angle_alpha   90.00
_cell.angle_beta   90.00
_cell.angle_gamma   90.00
#
_symmetry.space_group_name_H-M   'P 1'
#
loop_
_entity.id
_entity.type
_entity.pdbx_description
1 polymer ?
#
loop_
_entity_poly.entity_id
_entity_poly.type
_entity_poly.pdbx_seq_one_letter_code
_entity_poly.pdbx_strand_id
1 'polypeptide(L)'
;MGSSGADKTTLMDVLAQRKPKGTMTGEVLVNGYPLDYPIGRVSGYVEQVDIHVSKTTVREAIEFSARLRLPEETSDKEREDQMENTNDILELREIQNELVGIPEGATGLSSEQRKRLTIAVELVARPSILFLDEPTSGLESRAPLKMAKVLRRVSDTGVAVLCTIHQPSKEVFSFFDSVLLLQSGGRVAYFGDLGEEGSQTITYFEKNGGDPMNPKLNPADYMLHQIGTATTERGGQKDGHEIWLLSPENKELMGSLEHTKCDKPAIVPDKAPTSSSTILPQETFEFSSLRTSSGSAL
;
A
#
# COMPACT_ATOMS: atom_id res chain seq x y z
N MET A 1 7.33 6.68 -1.73
CA MET A 1 7.50 8.15 -1.77
C MET A 1 8.66 8.53 -2.70
N GLY A 2 8.79 9.80 -3.06
CA GLY A 2 9.83 10.29 -3.98
C GLY A 2 9.47 11.66 -4.53
N SER A 3 10.45 12.39 -5.05
CA SER A 3 10.24 13.72 -5.67
C SER A 3 9.22 13.66 -6.82
N SER A 4 8.68 14.82 -7.21
CA SER A 4 7.88 14.90 -8.44
C SER A 4 8.76 14.46 -9.63
N GLY A 5 8.22 13.60 -10.49
CA GLY A 5 9.00 12.99 -11.59
C GLY A 5 9.92 11.82 -11.20
N ALA A 6 9.84 11.31 -9.97
CA ALA A 6 10.59 10.10 -9.55
C ALA A 6 9.99 8.77 -10.07
N ASP A 7 9.07 8.81 -11.04
CA ASP A 7 8.45 7.63 -11.65
C ASP A 7 7.67 6.70 -10.71
N LYS A 8 7.14 7.23 -9.60
CA LYS A 8 6.33 6.48 -8.61
C LYS A 8 5.14 5.75 -9.24
N THR A 9 4.29 6.48 -9.95
CA THR A 9 3.13 5.94 -10.65
C THR A 9 3.55 4.95 -11.75
N THR A 10 4.64 5.23 -12.45
CA THR A 10 5.19 4.30 -13.45
C THR A 10 5.60 2.97 -12.82
N LEU A 11 6.30 2.98 -11.69
CA LEU A 11 6.66 1.75 -10.97
C LEU A 11 5.41 0.98 -10.55
N MET A 12 4.41 1.67 -10.01
CA MET A 12 3.18 1.03 -9.56
C MET A 12 2.36 0.44 -10.71
N ASP A 13 2.26 1.15 -11.85
CA ASP A 13 1.65 0.63 -13.08
C ASP A 13 2.37 -0.63 -13.59
N VAL A 14 3.70 -0.68 -13.48
CA VAL A 14 4.49 -1.86 -13.88
C VAL A 14 4.23 -3.04 -12.94
N LEU A 15 4.25 -2.81 -11.62
CA LEU A 15 3.96 -3.84 -10.62
C LEU A 15 2.53 -4.39 -10.75
N ALA A 16 1.56 -3.53 -11.07
CA ALA A 16 0.18 -3.90 -11.32
C ALA A 16 -0.07 -4.47 -12.73
N GLN A 17 0.97 -4.65 -13.57
CA GLN A 17 0.87 -5.10 -14.97
C GLN A 17 -0.07 -4.25 -15.84
N ARG A 18 -0.19 -2.95 -15.53
CA ARG A 18 -1.04 -1.98 -16.23
C ARG A 18 -0.29 -1.16 -17.28
N LYS A 19 1.04 -1.24 -17.34
CA LYS A 19 1.85 -0.50 -18.33
C LYS A 19 1.92 -1.25 -19.68
N PRO A 20 1.27 -0.76 -20.75
CA PRO A 20 1.17 -1.51 -22.01
C PRO A 20 2.39 -1.38 -22.92
N LYS A 21 3.31 -0.45 -22.63
CA LYS A 21 4.45 -0.10 -23.49
C LYS A 21 5.71 0.08 -22.66
N GLY A 22 6.86 -0.21 -23.28
CA GLY A 22 8.18 -0.13 -22.68
C GLY A 22 8.84 -1.50 -22.57
N THR A 23 10.12 -1.51 -22.23
CA THR A 23 10.86 -2.74 -21.94
C THR A 23 10.86 -2.95 -20.44
N MET A 24 10.26 -4.05 -19.99
CA MET A 24 10.28 -4.46 -18.59
C MET A 24 11.35 -5.53 -18.42
N THR A 25 12.27 -5.31 -17.48
CA THR A 25 13.34 -6.25 -17.13
C THR A 25 13.27 -6.55 -15.63
N GLY A 26 13.69 -7.75 -15.24
CA GLY A 26 13.62 -8.22 -13.86
C GLY A 26 12.48 -9.23 -13.66
N GLU A 27 12.22 -9.57 -12.41
CA GLU A 27 11.20 -10.53 -12.02
C GLU A 27 10.33 -9.96 -10.90
N VAL A 28 9.04 -10.26 -10.94
CA VAL A 28 8.07 -9.93 -9.89
C VAL A 28 7.53 -11.24 -9.36
N LEU A 29 7.65 -11.44 -8.05
CA LEU A 29 7.18 -12.64 -7.36
C LEU A 29 6.05 -12.25 -6.41
N VAL A 30 5.02 -13.09 -6.32
CA VAL A 30 3.97 -13.03 -5.30
C VAL A 30 4.03 -14.32 -4.51
N ASN A 31 4.21 -14.20 -3.19
CA ASN A 31 4.42 -15.35 -2.29
C ASN A 31 5.56 -16.29 -2.73
N GLY A 32 6.63 -15.75 -3.33
CA GLY A 32 7.78 -16.52 -3.84
C GLY A 32 7.56 -17.17 -5.21
N TYR A 33 6.40 -16.98 -5.83
CA TYR A 33 6.07 -17.53 -7.15
C TYR A 33 6.06 -16.45 -8.23
N PRO A 34 6.59 -16.71 -9.44
CA PRO A 34 6.36 -15.84 -10.57
C PRO A 34 4.86 -15.79 -10.89
N LEU A 35 4.40 -14.65 -11.39
CA LEU A 35 3.01 -14.49 -11.80
C LEU A 35 2.79 -15.11 -13.18
N ASP A 36 2.26 -16.33 -13.20
CA ASP A 36 1.86 -17.02 -14.44
C ASP A 36 0.50 -16.55 -14.99
N TYR A 37 -0.20 -15.71 -14.23
CA TYR A 37 -1.51 -15.16 -14.55
C TYR A 37 -1.55 -13.64 -14.30
N PRO A 38 -2.52 -12.92 -14.89
CA PRO A 38 -2.65 -11.48 -14.69
C PRO A 38 -2.84 -11.15 -13.20
N ILE A 39 -1.98 -10.27 -12.66
CA ILE A 39 -1.98 -9.89 -11.24
C ILE A 39 -3.35 -9.34 -10.79
N GLY A 40 -4.12 -8.75 -11.71
CA GLY A 40 -5.47 -8.23 -11.46
C GLY A 40 -6.49 -9.26 -10.96
N ARG A 41 -6.18 -10.57 -10.99
CA ARG A 41 -7.01 -11.61 -10.34
C ARG A 41 -6.86 -11.65 -8.82
N VAL A 42 -5.72 -11.20 -8.31
CA VAL A 42 -5.37 -11.23 -6.88
C VAL A 42 -5.12 -9.84 -6.32
N SER A 43 -5.19 -8.80 -7.16
CA SER A 43 -4.97 -7.41 -6.76
C SER A 43 -6.11 -6.48 -7.12
N GLY A 44 -6.40 -5.52 -6.25
CA GLY A 44 -7.21 -4.34 -6.57
C GLY A 44 -6.33 -3.14 -6.94
N TYR A 45 -6.82 -2.25 -7.79
CA TYR A 45 -6.10 -1.03 -8.17
C TYR A 45 -7.00 0.21 -8.04
N VAL A 46 -6.68 1.07 -7.09
CA VAL A 46 -7.36 2.34 -6.86
C VAL A 46 -6.58 3.44 -7.58
N GLU A 47 -7.16 3.95 -8.65
CA GLU A 47 -6.58 5.05 -9.41
C GLU A 47 -6.65 6.39 -8.65
N GLN A 48 -5.86 7.37 -9.11
CA GLN A 48 -5.89 8.72 -8.56
C GLN A 48 -7.27 9.36 -8.73
N VAL A 49 -7.90 9.16 -9.89
CA VAL A 49 -9.25 9.66 -10.20
C VAL A 49 -10.31 8.62 -9.87
N ASP A 50 -11.33 9.03 -9.11
CA ASP A 50 -12.43 8.16 -8.72
C ASP A 50 -13.54 8.14 -9.78
N ILE A 51 -13.69 7.01 -10.48
CA ILE A 51 -14.68 6.85 -11.56
C ILE A 51 -15.83 5.97 -11.06
N HIS A 52 -17.02 6.56 -11.01
CA HIS A 52 -18.25 5.87 -10.60
C HIS A 52 -19.45 6.35 -11.43
N VAL A 53 -20.49 5.52 -11.51
CA VAL A 53 -21.76 5.91 -12.12
C VAL A 53 -22.51 6.85 -11.18
N SER A 54 -22.72 8.10 -11.59
CA SER A 54 -23.27 9.14 -10.70
C SER A 54 -24.69 8.88 -10.19
N LYS A 55 -25.44 7.99 -10.86
CA LYS A 55 -26.85 7.68 -10.55
C LYS A 55 -27.05 6.43 -9.69
N THR A 56 -25.98 5.72 -9.33
CA THR A 56 -26.07 4.58 -8.42
C THR A 56 -25.91 5.05 -6.98
N THR A 57 -26.42 4.26 -6.04
CA THR A 57 -26.10 4.41 -4.61
C THR A 57 -24.74 3.79 -4.29
N VAL A 58 -24.19 4.12 -3.12
CA VAL A 58 -22.98 3.46 -2.57
C VAL A 58 -23.18 1.95 -2.50
N ARG A 59 -24.33 1.49 -1.99
CA ARG A 59 -24.64 0.06 -1.87
C ARG A 59 -24.67 -0.63 -3.22
N GLU A 60 -25.35 -0.03 -4.20
CA GLU A 60 -25.46 -0.58 -5.56
C GLU A 60 -24.09 -0.69 -6.24
N ALA A 61 -23.21 0.29 -6.05
CA ALA A 61 -21.87 0.25 -6.63
C ALA A 61 -21.01 -0.88 -6.04
N ILE A 62 -21.07 -1.08 -4.72
CA ILE A 62 -20.35 -2.17 -4.04
C ILE A 62 -20.96 -3.52 -4.44
N GLU A 63 -22.29 -3.65 -4.44
CA GLU A 63 -22.99 -4.88 -4.83
C GLU A 63 -22.66 -5.28 -6.27
N PHE A 64 -22.69 -4.32 -7.19
CA PHE A 64 -22.35 -4.54 -8.59
C PHE A 64 -20.95 -5.14 -8.73
N SER A 65 -19.97 -4.58 -8.01
CA SER A 65 -18.61 -5.10 -8.01
C SER A 65 -18.52 -6.50 -7.39
N ALA A 66 -19.19 -6.72 -6.26
CA ALA A 66 -19.21 -8.01 -5.57
C ALA A 66 -19.83 -9.11 -6.42
N ARG A 67 -20.90 -8.81 -7.17
CA ARG A 67 -21.55 -9.77 -8.08
C ARG A 67 -20.67 -10.16 -9.26
N LEU A 68 -19.85 -9.24 -9.76
CA LEU A 68 -19.00 -9.48 -10.93
C LEU A 68 -17.65 -10.10 -10.60
N ARG A 69 -17.09 -9.83 -9.41
CA ARG A 69 -15.71 -10.19 -9.08
C ARG A 69 -15.56 -11.30 -8.05
N LEU A 70 -16.58 -11.55 -7.23
CA LEU A 70 -16.55 -12.72 -6.36
C LEU A 70 -16.80 -14.00 -7.18
N PRO A 71 -16.24 -15.15 -6.77
CA PRO A 71 -16.49 -16.44 -7.42
C PRO A 71 -17.98 -16.72 -7.59
N GLU A 72 -18.34 -17.41 -8.68
CA GLU A 72 -19.74 -17.75 -9.00
C GLU A 72 -20.38 -18.61 -7.89
N GLU A 73 -19.58 -19.44 -7.23
CA GLU A 73 -19.98 -20.30 -6.12
C GLU A 73 -20.29 -19.52 -4.83
N THR A 74 -19.94 -18.24 -4.76
CA THR A 74 -20.20 -17.39 -3.59
C THR A 74 -21.70 -17.18 -3.44
N SER A 75 -22.27 -17.69 -2.34
CA SER A 75 -23.69 -17.54 -2.05
C SER A 75 -24.10 -16.08 -1.84
N ASP A 76 -25.38 -15.77 -2.00
CA ASP A 76 -25.90 -14.43 -1.73
C ASP A 76 -25.64 -13.99 -0.28
N LYS A 77 -25.67 -14.94 0.67
CA LYS A 77 -25.38 -14.67 2.08
C LYS A 77 -23.92 -14.29 2.30
N GLU A 78 -22.98 -15.05 1.74
CA GLU A 78 -21.55 -14.74 1.85
C GLU A 78 -21.19 -13.43 1.14
N ARG A 79 -21.89 -13.10 0.05
CA ARG A 79 -21.72 -11.83 -0.66
C ARG A 79 -22.20 -10.66 0.19
N GLU A 80 -23.37 -10.77 0.81
CA GLU A 80 -23.86 -9.73 1.74
C GLU A 80 -22.92 -9.59 2.95
N ASP A 81 -22.46 -10.69 3.53
CA ASP A 81 -21.52 -10.65 4.66
C ASP A 81 -20.18 -9.99 4.27
N GLN A 82 -19.70 -10.24 3.05
CA GLN A 82 -18.53 -9.55 2.50
C GLN A 82 -18.78 -8.04 2.33
N MET A 83 -19.94 -7.66 1.79
CA MET A 83 -20.31 -6.25 1.61
C MET A 83 -20.41 -5.52 2.96
N GLU A 84 -21.03 -6.14 3.97
CA GLU A 84 -21.13 -5.59 5.31
C GLU A 84 -19.75 -5.42 5.97
N ASN A 85 -18.87 -6.42 5.84
CA ASN A 85 -17.49 -6.31 6.32
C ASN A 85 -16.72 -5.17 5.61
N THR A 86 -16.86 -5.04 4.29
CA THR A 86 -16.27 -3.92 3.53
C THR A 86 -16.83 -2.57 4.01
N ASN A 87 -18.13 -2.49 4.27
CA ASN A 87 -18.78 -1.29 4.78
C ASN A 87 -18.28 -0.90 6.17
N ASP A 88 -17.97 -1.87 7.03
CA ASP A 88 -17.42 -1.64 8.37
C ASP A 88 -15.99 -1.12 8.32
N ILE A 89 -15.13 -1.78 7.55
CA ILE A 89 -13.71 -1.39 7.41
C ILE A 89 -13.59 0.04 6.86
N LEU A 90 -14.49 0.41 5.95
CA LEU A 90 -14.46 1.70 5.25
C LEU A 90 -15.44 2.74 5.83
N GLU A 91 -16.13 2.43 6.94
CA GLU A 91 -17.09 3.34 7.60
C GLU A 91 -18.16 3.89 6.64
N LEU A 92 -18.72 3.03 5.78
CA LEU A 92 -19.67 3.43 4.73
C LEU A 92 -21.14 3.22 5.11
N ARG A 93 -21.45 2.72 6.31
CA ARG A 93 -22.81 2.38 6.74
C ARG A 93 -23.78 3.56 6.62
N GLU A 94 -23.37 4.74 7.04
CA GLU A 94 -24.25 5.92 7.09
C GLU A 94 -24.63 6.44 5.69
N ILE A 95 -23.80 6.13 4.67
CA ILE A 95 -23.96 6.67 3.32
C ILE A 95 -24.38 5.63 2.28
N GLN A 96 -24.74 4.41 2.70
CA GLN A 96 -25.08 3.30 1.80
C GLN A 96 -26.15 3.65 0.77
N ASN A 97 -27.15 4.43 1.17
CA ASN A 97 -28.29 4.81 0.33
C ASN A 97 -28.11 6.19 -0.34
N GLU A 98 -26.97 6.84 -0.13
CA GLU A 98 -26.68 8.11 -0.80
C GLU A 98 -26.28 7.85 -2.26
N LEU A 99 -26.72 8.75 -3.14
CA LEU A 99 -26.28 8.75 -4.54
C LEU A 99 -24.81 9.14 -4.62
N VAL A 100 -24.07 8.43 -5.46
CA VAL A 100 -22.65 8.73 -5.71
C VAL A 100 -22.48 10.17 -6.22
N GLY A 101 -23.35 10.60 -7.14
CA GLY A 101 -23.34 11.96 -7.68
C GLY A 101 -22.14 12.27 -8.57
N ILE A 102 -22.11 13.51 -9.07
CA ILE A 102 -21.06 14.01 -9.97
C ILE A 102 -19.94 14.62 -9.12
N PRO A 103 -18.65 14.37 -9.43
CA PRO A 103 -17.54 15.08 -8.79
C PRO A 103 -17.75 16.60 -8.88
N GLU A 104 -17.46 17.32 -7.79
CA GLU A 104 -17.59 18.80 -7.72
C GLU A 104 -19.02 19.35 -7.94
N GLY A 105 -20.03 18.48 -8.03
CA GLY A 105 -21.43 18.87 -8.09
C GLY A 105 -21.97 19.29 -6.72
N ALA A 106 -23.09 20.01 -6.72
CA ALA A 106 -23.78 20.42 -5.49
C ALA A 106 -24.42 19.25 -4.71
N THR A 107 -24.45 18.03 -5.27
CA THR A 107 -25.16 16.86 -4.73
C THR A 107 -24.35 15.58 -4.88
N GLY A 108 -24.32 14.75 -3.84
CA GLY A 108 -23.68 13.43 -3.83
C GLY A 108 -22.56 13.33 -2.80
N LEU A 109 -21.68 12.36 -2.98
CA LEU A 109 -20.57 12.08 -2.07
C LEU A 109 -19.50 13.15 -2.13
N SER A 110 -18.96 13.51 -0.97
CA SER A 110 -17.71 14.27 -0.85
C SER A 110 -16.53 13.50 -1.47
N SER A 111 -15.43 14.20 -1.78
CA SER A 111 -14.22 13.58 -2.34
C SER A 111 -13.67 12.45 -1.46
N GLU A 112 -13.73 12.63 -0.13
CA GLU A 112 -13.29 11.63 0.85
C GLU A 112 -14.18 10.38 0.84
N GLN A 113 -15.50 10.57 0.88
CA GLN A 113 -16.47 9.46 0.82
C GLN A 113 -16.39 8.73 -0.52
N ARG A 114 -16.21 9.46 -1.63
CA ARG A 114 -16.05 8.89 -2.96
C ARG A 114 -14.77 8.04 -3.06
N LYS A 115 -13.64 8.52 -2.52
CA LYS A 115 -12.40 7.74 -2.47
C LYS A 115 -12.57 6.46 -1.65
N ARG A 116 -13.28 6.53 -0.50
CA ARG A 116 -13.61 5.32 0.29
C ARG A 116 -14.50 4.35 -0.48
N LEU A 117 -15.47 4.84 -1.25
CA LEU A 117 -16.26 3.99 -2.15
C LEU A 117 -15.39 3.34 -3.25
N THR A 118 -14.43 4.05 -3.84
CA THR A 118 -13.49 3.47 -4.81
C THR A 118 -12.70 2.32 -4.18
N ILE A 119 -12.21 2.52 -2.95
CA ILE A 119 -11.53 1.45 -2.20
C ILE A 119 -12.50 0.30 -1.90
N ALA A 120 -13.76 0.57 -1.56
CA ALA A 120 -14.76 -0.45 -1.27
C ALA A 120 -15.04 -1.35 -2.47
N VAL A 121 -15.21 -0.73 -3.63
CA VAL A 121 -15.41 -1.43 -4.89
C VAL A 121 -14.26 -2.39 -5.13
N GLU A 122 -13.00 -1.99 -4.92
CA GLU A 122 -11.84 -2.89 -5.04
C GLU A 122 -11.77 -3.95 -3.94
N LEU A 123 -12.02 -3.57 -2.68
CA LEU A 123 -11.85 -4.45 -1.52
C LEU A 123 -12.90 -5.56 -1.44
N VAL A 124 -14.13 -5.31 -1.91
CA VAL A 124 -15.22 -6.30 -1.86
C VAL A 124 -14.89 -7.56 -2.67
N ALA A 125 -13.98 -7.47 -3.64
CA ALA A 125 -13.50 -8.58 -4.45
C ALA A 125 -12.47 -9.48 -3.73
N ARG A 126 -12.15 -9.21 -2.45
CA ARG A 126 -11.15 -9.95 -1.65
C ARG A 126 -9.76 -9.99 -2.29
N PRO A 127 -9.16 -8.84 -2.67
CA PRO A 127 -7.81 -8.83 -3.19
C PRO A 127 -6.80 -9.18 -2.09
N SER A 128 -5.72 -9.89 -2.44
CA SER A 128 -4.57 -10.10 -1.56
C SER A 128 -3.62 -8.91 -1.56
N ILE A 129 -3.61 -8.12 -2.64
CA ILE A 129 -2.78 -6.93 -2.82
C ILE A 129 -3.67 -5.75 -3.23
N LEU A 130 -3.52 -4.59 -2.58
CA LEU A 130 -4.24 -3.39 -2.96
C LEU A 130 -3.24 -2.29 -3.34
N PHE A 131 -3.28 -1.87 -4.60
CA PHE A 131 -2.50 -0.74 -5.11
C PHE A 131 -3.34 0.54 -5.02
N LEU A 132 -2.74 1.64 -4.53
CA LEU A 132 -3.42 2.95 -4.48
C LEU A 132 -2.51 4.07 -5.01
N ASP A 133 -2.96 4.77 -6.05
CA ASP A 133 -2.26 5.95 -6.56
C ASP A 133 -2.73 7.22 -5.87
N GLU A 134 -1.84 7.82 -5.08
CA GLU A 134 -2.06 9.04 -4.33
C GLU A 134 -3.44 9.11 -3.63
N PRO A 135 -3.79 8.13 -2.76
CA PRO A 135 -5.13 8.02 -2.19
C PRO A 135 -5.54 9.20 -1.30
N THR A 136 -4.58 10.04 -0.90
CA THR A 136 -4.81 11.25 -0.10
C THR A 136 -4.82 12.53 -0.93
N SER A 137 -4.62 12.46 -2.24
CA SER A 137 -4.60 13.62 -3.13
C SER A 137 -6.00 14.24 -3.25
N GLY A 138 -6.09 15.57 -3.20
CA GLY A 138 -7.36 16.30 -3.26
C GLY A 138 -8.25 16.16 -2.01
N LEU A 139 -7.75 15.56 -0.92
CA LEU A 139 -8.46 15.49 0.36
C LEU A 139 -8.08 16.67 1.26
N GLU A 140 -9.08 17.29 1.88
CA GLU A 140 -8.90 18.49 2.70
C GLU A 140 -8.93 18.22 4.21
N SER A 141 -8.34 19.14 4.98
CA SER A 141 -8.39 19.16 6.44
C SER A 141 -7.95 17.85 7.11
N ARG A 142 -8.88 17.09 7.71
CA ARG A 142 -8.60 15.84 8.44
C ARG A 142 -8.85 14.59 7.60
N ALA A 143 -9.32 14.72 6.35
CA ALA A 143 -9.63 13.59 5.48
C ALA A 143 -8.42 12.69 5.18
N PRO A 144 -7.19 13.21 4.91
CA PRO A 144 -6.01 12.36 4.72
C PRO A 144 -5.71 11.44 5.91
N LEU A 145 -5.87 11.95 7.14
CA LEU A 145 -5.66 11.16 8.36
C LEU A 145 -6.70 10.04 8.51
N LYS A 146 -7.97 10.33 8.21
CA LYS A 146 -9.03 9.32 8.19
C LYS A 146 -8.73 8.24 7.15
N MET A 147 -8.31 8.65 5.95
CA MET A 147 -7.93 7.73 4.89
C MET A 147 -6.76 6.83 5.31
N ALA A 148 -5.71 7.38 5.95
CA ALA A 148 -4.59 6.58 6.45
C ALA A 148 -5.03 5.52 7.48
N LYS A 149 -5.94 5.89 8.41
CA LYS A 149 -6.51 4.94 9.39
C LYS A 149 -7.31 3.83 8.73
N VAL A 150 -8.11 4.18 7.72
CA VAL A 150 -8.87 3.22 6.92
C VAL A 150 -7.92 2.24 6.24
N LEU A 151 -6.87 2.74 5.56
CA LEU A 151 -5.89 1.89 4.89
C LEU A 151 -5.12 1.00 5.86
N ARG A 152 -4.82 1.49 7.07
CA ARG A 152 -4.25 0.68 8.13
C ARG A 152 -5.14 -0.49 8.50
N ARG A 153 -6.45 -0.24 8.73
CA ARG A 153 -7.43 -1.31 8.98
C ARG A 153 -7.51 -2.32 7.84
N VAL A 154 -7.43 -1.87 6.59
CA VAL A 154 -7.37 -2.77 5.42
C VAL A 154 -6.11 -3.64 5.47
N SER A 155 -4.95 -3.09 5.85
CA SER A 155 -3.74 -3.90 5.98
C SER A 155 -3.82 -4.91 7.14
N ASP A 156 -4.48 -4.52 8.24
CA ASP A 156 -4.64 -5.36 9.43
C ASP A 156 -5.53 -6.59 9.17
N THR A 157 -6.30 -6.62 8.08
CA THR A 157 -7.03 -7.82 7.64
C THR A 157 -6.17 -8.81 6.84
N GLY A 158 -4.88 -8.49 6.63
CA GLY A 158 -3.93 -9.32 5.89
C GLY A 158 -3.79 -8.96 4.40
N VAL A 159 -4.40 -7.86 3.95
CA VAL A 159 -4.22 -7.35 2.58
C VAL A 159 -2.90 -6.58 2.49
N ALA A 160 -2.04 -6.93 1.54
CA ALA A 160 -0.82 -6.16 1.27
C ALA A 160 -1.18 -4.83 0.59
N VAL A 161 -0.99 -3.71 1.29
CA VAL A 161 -1.32 -2.37 0.77
C VAL A 161 -0.07 -1.68 0.26
N LEU A 162 -0.03 -1.37 -1.04
CA LEU A 162 1.01 -0.54 -1.66
C LEU A 162 0.40 0.77 -2.15
N CYS A 163 0.91 1.90 -1.68
CA CYS A 163 0.43 3.19 -2.14
C CYS A 163 1.54 4.20 -2.43
N THR A 164 1.30 5.06 -3.41
CA THR A 164 2.10 6.27 -3.63
C THR A 164 1.52 7.40 -2.79
N ILE A 165 2.38 8.17 -2.11
CA ILE A 165 1.94 9.35 -1.34
C ILE A 165 2.89 10.49 -1.63
N HIS A 166 2.30 11.65 -1.89
CA HIS A 166 2.98 12.92 -2.04
C HIS A 166 3.00 13.65 -0.69
N GLN A 167 4.19 13.82 -0.10
CA GLN A 167 4.44 14.64 1.11
C GLN A 167 3.41 14.44 2.25
N PRO A 168 3.35 13.26 2.89
CA PRO A 168 2.43 13.03 4.01
C PRO A 168 2.80 13.91 5.21
N SER A 169 1.78 14.30 5.99
CA SER A 169 2.00 14.87 7.32
C SER A 169 2.61 13.83 8.27
N LYS A 170 3.24 14.28 9.36
CA LYS A 170 3.81 13.37 10.39
C LYS A 170 2.79 12.34 10.89
N GLU A 171 1.54 12.78 11.10
CA GLU A 171 0.45 11.90 11.59
C GLU A 171 0.03 10.85 10.56
N VAL A 172 -0.01 11.19 9.27
CA VAL A 172 -0.30 10.21 8.21
C VAL A 172 0.88 9.26 8.05
N PHE A 173 2.09 9.78 8.14
CA PHE A 173 3.33 9.02 7.96
C PHE A 173 3.51 7.90 8.99
N SER A 174 3.02 8.08 10.23
CA SER A 174 3.11 7.06 11.28
C SER A 174 2.23 5.82 11.08
N PHE A 175 1.39 5.78 10.04
CA PHE A 175 0.55 4.60 9.73
C PHE A 175 1.22 3.59 8.81
N PHE A 176 2.39 3.90 8.24
CA PHE A 176 3.10 3.03 7.30
C PHE A 176 4.12 2.14 8.03
N ASP A 177 4.19 0.88 7.60
CA ASP A 177 5.19 -0.08 8.11
C ASP A 177 6.57 0.16 7.48
N SER A 178 6.59 0.32 6.15
CA SER A 178 7.81 0.44 5.36
C SER A 178 7.70 1.56 4.32
N VAL A 179 8.84 2.06 3.87
CA VAL A 179 8.91 3.12 2.86
C VAL A 179 9.88 2.75 1.74
N LEU A 180 9.42 2.90 0.49
CA LEU A 180 10.25 2.94 -0.70
C LEU A 180 10.48 4.39 -1.12
N LEU A 181 11.72 4.84 -1.14
CA LEU A 181 12.12 6.17 -1.61
C LEU A 181 12.73 6.06 -3.00
N LEU A 182 12.09 6.72 -3.97
CA LEU A 182 12.59 6.85 -5.34
C LEU A 182 13.15 8.26 -5.56
N GLN A 183 14.29 8.32 -6.25
CA GLN A 183 14.83 9.55 -6.82
C GLN A 183 14.52 9.64 -8.32
N SER A 184 14.87 10.76 -8.94
CA SER A 184 14.67 11.03 -10.37
C SER A 184 15.19 9.88 -11.25
N GLY A 185 14.39 9.50 -12.25
CA GLY A 185 14.68 8.38 -13.16
C GLY A 185 14.35 7.00 -12.57
N GLY A 186 13.47 6.93 -11.58
CA GLY A 186 12.97 5.67 -11.02
C GLY A 186 13.99 4.86 -10.22
N ARG A 187 15.09 5.48 -9.78
CA ARG A 187 16.15 4.81 -9.02
C ARG A 187 15.80 4.76 -7.54
N VAL A 188 16.03 3.62 -6.90
CA VAL A 188 15.82 3.43 -5.46
C VAL A 188 16.92 4.13 -4.67
N ALA A 189 16.54 5.00 -3.75
CA ALA A 189 17.43 5.66 -2.80
C ALA A 189 17.38 5.02 -1.40
N TYR A 190 16.26 4.37 -1.06
CA TYR A 190 16.10 3.60 0.18
C TYR A 190 14.86 2.70 0.08
N PHE A 191 14.92 1.51 0.68
CA PHE A 191 13.74 0.70 0.99
C PHE A 191 13.90 0.02 2.34
N GLY A 192 12.88 0.07 3.18
CA GLY A 192 12.90 -0.65 4.44
C GLY A 192 11.85 -0.17 5.41
N ASP A 193 11.88 -0.76 6.60
CA ASP A 193 10.97 -0.38 7.67
C ASP A 193 11.20 1.07 8.10
N LEU A 194 10.10 1.72 8.46
CA LEU A 194 10.15 3.06 9.01
C LEU A 194 10.61 3.04 10.46
N GLY A 195 10.19 2.04 11.22
CA GLY A 195 10.31 2.05 12.68
C GLY A 195 9.46 3.15 13.33
N GLU A 196 9.57 3.28 14.64
CA GLU A 196 8.81 4.29 15.39
C GLU A 196 9.18 5.70 14.90
N GLU A 197 8.18 6.45 14.44
CA GLU A 197 8.31 7.78 13.84
C GLU A 197 9.36 7.92 12.70
N GLY A 198 9.71 6.85 11.99
CA GLY A 198 10.71 6.90 10.91
C GLY A 198 12.16 6.79 11.38
N SER A 199 12.40 6.40 12.63
CA SER A 199 13.72 6.30 13.26
C SER A 199 14.73 5.45 12.49
N GLN A 200 14.30 4.33 11.87
CA GLN A 200 15.20 3.46 11.11
C GLN A 200 15.71 4.18 9.85
N THR A 201 14.80 4.76 9.08
CA THR A 201 15.16 5.52 7.87
C THR A 201 16.01 6.75 8.20
N ILE A 202 15.71 7.47 9.30
CA ILE A 202 16.53 8.61 9.75
C ILE A 202 17.96 8.13 10.06
N THR A 203 18.09 7.05 10.84
CA THR A 203 19.38 6.46 11.20
C THR A 203 20.19 6.06 9.97
N TYR A 204 19.52 5.49 8.95
CA TYR A 204 20.15 5.15 7.68
C TYR A 204 20.75 6.39 7.00
N PHE A 205 19.99 7.48 6.87
CA PHE A 205 20.48 8.69 6.22
C PHE A 205 21.64 9.33 7.00
N GLU A 206 21.53 9.44 8.33
CA GLU A 206 22.60 10.02 9.16
C GLU A 206 23.90 9.21 9.08
N LYS A 207 23.83 7.87 9.11
CA LYS A 207 25.01 6.99 8.97
C LYS A 207 25.68 7.11 7.61
N ASN A 208 24.92 7.41 6.56
CA ASN A 208 25.40 7.49 5.19
C ASN A 208 25.74 8.93 4.75
N GLY A 209 25.89 9.85 5.71
CA GLY A 209 26.36 11.22 5.46
C GLY A 209 25.27 12.25 5.18
N GLY A 210 24.01 11.92 5.48
CA GLY A 210 22.91 12.87 5.52
C GLY A 210 22.98 13.77 6.75
N ASP A 211 22.42 14.97 6.64
CA ASP A 211 22.36 15.91 7.77
C ASP A 211 21.55 15.32 8.93
N PRO A 212 21.89 15.63 10.20
CA PRO A 212 21.10 15.19 11.36
C PRO A 212 19.65 15.67 11.29
N MET A 213 18.71 14.79 11.64
CA MET A 213 17.29 15.13 11.63
C MET A 213 16.94 16.10 12.76
N ASN A 214 16.26 17.20 12.42
CA ASN A 214 15.67 18.09 13.42
C ASN A 214 14.34 17.49 13.92
N PRO A 215 14.20 17.19 15.23
CA PRO A 215 12.99 16.56 15.78
C PRO A 215 11.69 17.37 15.58
N LYS A 216 11.80 18.67 15.28
CA LYS A 216 10.65 19.54 15.00
C LYS A 216 10.15 19.45 13.56
N LEU A 217 10.94 18.88 12.65
CA LEU A 217 10.58 18.72 11.26
C LEU A 217 9.81 17.41 11.05
N ASN A 218 9.06 17.36 9.96
CA ASN A 218 8.38 16.15 9.52
C ASN A 218 9.41 15.16 8.94
N PRO A 219 9.46 13.90 9.43
CA PRO A 219 10.35 12.86 8.89
C PRO A 219 10.21 12.67 7.38
N ALA A 220 8.98 12.75 6.85
CA ALA A 220 8.73 12.64 5.43
C ALA A 220 9.44 13.75 4.62
N ASP A 221 9.39 14.99 5.10
CA ASP A 221 10.01 16.14 4.45
C ASP A 221 11.54 16.06 4.53
N TYR A 222 12.07 15.60 5.67
CA TYR A 222 13.49 15.33 5.82
C TYR A 222 13.99 14.29 4.81
N MET A 223 13.30 13.15 4.68
CA MET A 223 13.67 12.09 3.74
C MET A 223 13.65 12.60 2.29
N LEU A 224 12.63 13.37 1.93
CA LEU A 224 12.53 13.99 0.60
C LEU A 224 13.63 15.03 0.36
N HIS A 225 14.03 15.78 1.38
CA HIS A 225 15.16 16.70 1.30
C HIS A 225 16.49 15.96 1.10
N GLN A 226 16.73 14.85 1.82
CA GLN A 226 17.96 14.06 1.66
C GLN A 226 18.10 13.50 0.23
N ILE A 227 17.02 12.97 -0.35
CA ILE A 227 17.07 12.46 -1.73
C ILE A 227 17.07 13.59 -2.78
N GLY A 228 16.46 14.74 -2.48
CA GLY A 228 16.43 15.89 -3.39
C GLY A 228 17.78 16.61 -3.46
N THR A 229 18.44 16.79 -2.31
CA THR A 229 19.78 17.40 -2.24
C THR A 229 20.85 16.54 -2.89
N ALA A 230 20.70 15.21 -2.90
CA ALA A 230 21.56 14.32 -3.67
C ALA A 230 21.56 14.60 -5.19
N THR A 231 20.52 15.28 -5.71
CA THR A 231 20.38 15.59 -7.14
C THR A 231 20.81 17.01 -7.53
N THR A 232 20.99 17.93 -6.57
CA THR A 232 21.28 19.34 -6.83
C THR A 232 22.62 19.78 -6.24
N GLU A 233 23.63 19.87 -7.12
CA GLU A 233 24.78 20.78 -7.07
C GLU A 233 25.32 21.22 -5.69
N ARG A 234 26.00 20.30 -4.99
CA ARG A 234 27.21 20.65 -4.22
C ARG A 234 28.29 19.62 -4.53
N GLY A 235 29.36 20.08 -5.18
CA GLY A 235 30.47 19.26 -5.65
C GLY A 235 31.03 18.36 -4.53
N GLY A 236 30.75 17.07 -4.64
CA GLY A 236 31.26 16.03 -3.74
C GLY A 236 30.22 15.09 -3.12
N GLN A 237 28.92 15.34 -3.28
CA GLN A 237 27.89 14.52 -2.65
C GLN A 237 27.57 13.26 -3.50
N LYS A 238 27.64 12.09 -2.85
CA LYS A 238 27.44 10.76 -3.48
C LYS A 238 25.98 10.57 -3.91
N ASP A 239 25.74 9.91 -5.05
CA ASP A 239 24.40 9.56 -5.53
C ASP A 239 23.70 8.66 -4.49
N GLY A 240 22.50 9.06 -4.04
CA GLY A 240 21.72 8.30 -3.05
C GLY A 240 21.45 6.86 -3.47
N HIS A 241 21.35 6.59 -4.77
CA HIS A 241 21.22 5.23 -5.29
C HIS A 241 22.50 4.42 -5.18
N GLU A 242 23.67 5.02 -5.43
CA GLU A 242 24.95 4.34 -5.26
C GLU A 242 25.20 4.00 -3.79
N ILE A 243 24.87 4.93 -2.88
CA ILE A 243 24.89 4.68 -1.44
C ILE A 243 24.00 3.49 -1.09
N TRP A 244 22.75 3.49 -1.59
CA TRP A 244 21.81 2.40 -1.36
C TRP A 244 22.35 1.05 -1.86
N LEU A 245 22.87 0.98 -3.08
CA LEU A 245 23.40 -0.28 -3.63
C LEU A 245 24.54 -0.87 -2.78
N LEU A 246 25.37 -0.02 -2.18
CA LEU A 246 26.51 -0.43 -1.36
C LEU A 246 26.15 -0.70 0.11
N SER A 247 24.95 -0.31 0.54
CA SER A 247 24.54 -0.36 1.94
C SER A 247 24.39 -1.79 2.47
N PRO A 248 24.64 -2.03 3.77
CA PRO A 248 24.31 -3.29 4.42
C PRO A 248 22.82 -3.65 4.29
N GLU A 249 21.94 -2.65 4.40
CA GLU A 249 20.49 -2.80 4.35
C GLU A 249 20.03 -3.36 2.99
N ASN A 250 20.60 -2.87 1.89
CA ASN A 250 20.30 -3.40 0.56
C ASN A 250 20.82 -4.84 0.37
N LYS A 251 21.98 -5.18 0.95
CA LYS A 251 22.51 -6.56 0.89
C LYS A 251 21.63 -7.53 1.66
N GLU A 252 21.14 -7.13 2.82
CA GLU A 252 20.20 -7.91 3.62
C GLU A 252 18.86 -8.11 2.89
N LEU A 253 18.32 -7.04 2.30
CA LEU A 253 17.12 -7.09 1.47
C LEU A 253 17.28 -8.04 0.28
N MET A 254 18.36 -7.92 -0.48
CA MET A 254 18.60 -8.80 -1.62
C MET A 254 18.74 -10.27 -1.18
N GLY A 255 19.40 -10.51 -0.05
CA GLY A 255 19.48 -11.85 0.55
C GLY A 255 18.12 -12.41 0.96
N SER A 256 17.22 -11.60 1.54
CA SER A 256 15.88 -12.03 1.93
C SER A 256 14.98 -12.32 0.72
N LEU A 257 15.11 -11.54 -0.36
CA LEU A 257 14.43 -11.78 -1.63
C LEU A 257 14.90 -13.07 -2.29
N GLU A 258 16.21 -13.34 -2.31
CA GLU A 258 16.77 -14.60 -2.80
C GLU A 258 16.30 -15.80 -1.96
N HIS A 259 16.28 -15.64 -0.64
CA HIS A 259 15.78 -16.68 0.26
C HIS A 259 14.30 -16.99 0.01
N THR A 260 13.45 -15.97 -0.15
CA THR A 260 12.03 -16.12 -0.48
C THR A 260 11.80 -16.84 -1.80
N LYS A 261 12.72 -16.68 -2.76
CA LYS A 261 12.68 -17.38 -4.05
C LYS A 261 13.02 -18.87 -3.91
N CYS A 262 13.89 -19.23 -2.96
CA CYS A 262 14.31 -20.61 -2.69
C CYS A 262 13.34 -21.36 -1.77
N ASP A 263 12.96 -20.76 -0.64
CA ASP A 263 12.02 -21.31 0.34
C ASP A 263 10.59 -20.95 -0.05
N LYS A 264 10.16 -21.53 -1.17
CA LYS A 264 8.77 -21.44 -1.59
C LYS A 264 7.90 -22.05 -0.49
N PRO A 265 6.99 -21.30 0.15
CA PRO A 265 6.05 -21.89 1.08
C PRO A 265 5.34 -23.01 0.34
N ALA A 266 5.22 -24.19 0.98
CA ALA A 266 4.54 -25.32 0.40
C ALA A 266 3.20 -24.82 -0.15
N ILE A 267 2.97 -25.00 -1.45
CA ILE A 267 1.64 -24.79 -2.01
C ILE A 267 0.76 -25.80 -1.28
N VAL A 268 0.04 -25.36 -0.24
CA VAL A 268 -1.22 -26.02 0.04
C VAL A 268 -2.01 -25.73 -1.22
N PRO A 269 -2.28 -26.73 -2.08
CA PRO A 269 -3.08 -26.48 -3.26
C PRO A 269 -4.35 -25.84 -2.72
N ASP A 270 -4.56 -24.58 -3.10
CA ASP A 270 -5.88 -24.01 -3.03
C ASP A 270 -6.69 -24.98 -3.87
N LYS A 271 -7.47 -25.82 -3.20
CA LYS A 271 -8.43 -26.66 -3.90
C LYS A 271 -9.23 -25.64 -4.69
N ALA A 272 -9.09 -25.61 -6.01
CA ALA A 272 -10.13 -25.06 -6.87
C ALA A 272 -11.45 -25.48 -6.23
N PRO A 273 -12.35 -24.54 -5.84
CA PRO A 273 -13.31 -24.75 -4.78
C PRO A 273 -14.11 -26.02 -5.06
N THR A 274 -13.67 -27.11 -4.47
CA THR A 274 -14.23 -28.44 -4.65
C THR A 274 -14.91 -28.72 -3.35
N SER A 275 -16.18 -28.29 -3.32
CA SER A 275 -17.28 -28.89 -2.58
C SER A 275 -16.86 -29.79 -1.41
N SER A 276 -16.54 -29.19 -0.27
CA SER A 276 -16.79 -29.82 1.03
C SER A 276 -16.47 -28.85 2.16
N SER A 277 -17.54 -28.48 2.85
CA SER A 277 -17.58 -27.95 4.21
C SER A 277 -16.42 -28.42 5.08
N THR A 278 -15.63 -27.50 5.64
CA THR A 278 -15.11 -27.60 7.01
C THR A 278 -14.78 -26.20 7.49
N ILE A 279 -15.53 -25.76 8.49
CA ILE A 279 -15.28 -24.60 9.33
C ILE A 279 -13.91 -24.81 9.99
N LEU A 280 -12.96 -23.88 9.84
CA LEU A 280 -11.80 -23.83 10.74
C LEU A 280 -12.07 -22.80 11.84
N PRO A 281 -11.84 -23.15 13.13
CA PRO A 281 -12.11 -22.26 14.25
C PRO A 281 -11.11 -21.11 14.30
N GLN A 282 -11.52 -20.02 14.94
CA GLN A 282 -10.61 -18.99 15.42
C GLN A 282 -9.57 -19.61 16.35
N GLU A 283 -8.34 -19.80 15.87
CA GLU A 283 -7.18 -19.92 16.73
C GLU A 283 -6.36 -18.63 16.62
N THR A 284 -6.30 -17.94 17.75
CA THR A 284 -5.38 -16.86 18.06
C THR A 284 -3.93 -17.27 17.75
N PHE A 285 -3.34 -16.67 16.73
CA PHE A 285 -1.88 -16.70 16.55
C PHE A 285 -1.25 -15.73 17.56
N GLU A 286 -0.65 -16.27 18.62
CA GLU A 286 0.27 -15.52 19.47
C GLU A 286 1.53 -15.18 18.67
N PHE A 287 1.73 -13.89 18.38
CA PHE A 287 3.02 -13.37 17.92
C PHE A 287 4.00 -13.34 19.10
N SER A 288 4.97 -14.25 19.11
CA SER A 288 6.11 -14.18 20.02
C SER A 288 7.00 -13.00 19.61
N SER A 289 6.91 -11.88 20.34
CA SER A 289 7.85 -10.77 20.22
C SER A 289 9.24 -11.20 20.70
N LEU A 290 10.23 -11.25 19.82
CA LEU A 290 11.63 -11.24 20.21
C LEU A 290 11.99 -9.82 20.67
N ARG A 291 11.67 -9.50 21.93
CA ARG A 291 12.29 -8.36 22.64
C ARG A 291 13.65 -8.81 23.14
N THR A 292 14.70 -8.23 22.60
CA THR A 292 16.04 -8.33 23.16
C THR A 292 16.07 -7.64 24.53
N SER A 293 16.32 -8.42 25.57
CA SER A 293 16.59 -7.94 26.92
C SER A 293 18.03 -7.45 27.01
N SER A 294 18.25 -6.14 27.12
CA SER A 294 19.48 -5.57 27.67
C SER A 294 19.19 -4.93 29.03
N GLY A 295 19.15 -5.78 30.06
CA GLY A 295 19.34 -5.34 31.43
C GLY A 295 20.83 -5.16 31.69
N SER A 296 21.25 -3.93 31.99
CA SER A 296 22.54 -3.63 32.60
C SER A 296 22.28 -3.20 34.03
N ALA A 297 22.65 -4.07 34.96
CA ALA A 297 22.80 -3.75 36.37
C ALA A 297 24.08 -2.92 36.56
N LEU A 298 23.91 -1.72 37.13
CA LEU A 298 24.69 -1.05 38.20
C LEU A 298 24.43 0.46 38.16
#